data_AF-Q6JU02-F1
#
_entry.id   AF-Q6JU02-F1
#
_cell.length_a   1.000
_cell.length_b   1.000
_cell.length_c   1.000
_cell.angle_alpha   90.00
_cell.angle_beta   90.00
_cell.angle_gamma   90.00
#
_symmetry.space_group_name_H-M   'P 1'
#
loop_
_entity.id
_entity.type
_entity.pdbx_description
1 polymer ?
#
loop_
_entity_poly.entity_id
_entity_poly.type
_entity_poly.pdbx_seq_one_letter_code
_entity_poly.pdbx_strand_id
1 'polypeptide(L)' 'TLTAVRKMTKRDVFLEKDQMMNLLMFLPIWDGKMPMPCILKPKPLWSGKQLFSLIIPGNVNVIRTHYT' A
#
# COMPACT_ATOMS: atom_id res chain seq x y z
N THR A 1 10.56 9.91 -6.79
CA THR A 1 9.59 8.80 -6.63
C THR A 1 10.23 7.54 -6.05
N LEU A 2 11.37 7.05 -6.56
CA LEU A 2 12.04 5.83 -6.06
C LEU A 2 12.35 5.83 -4.55
N THR A 3 12.89 6.92 -4.01
CA THR A 3 13.17 7.04 -2.57
C THR A 3 11.91 6.96 -1.71
N ALA A 4 10.81 7.53 -2.19
CA ALA A 4 9.53 7.52 -1.50
C ALA A 4 8.94 6.10 -1.48
N VAL A 5 8.96 5.39 -2.62
CA VAL A 5 8.51 3.99 -2.71
C VAL A 5 9.31 3.10 -1.77
N ARG A 6 10.64 3.25 -1.72
CA ARG A 6 11.50 2.50 -0.78
C ARG A 6 11.12 2.76 0.68
N LYS A 7 10.89 4.03 1.06
CA LYS A 7 10.49 4.37 2.43
C LYS A 7 9.11 3.82 2.76
N MET A 8 8.15 3.99 1.86
CA MET A 8 6.75 3.60 2.05
C MET A 8 6.55 2.09 2.17
N THR A 9 7.32 1.29 1.43
CA THR A 9 7.18 -0.17 1.41
C THR A 9 7.98 -0.89 2.50
N LYS A 10 8.62 -0.16 3.44
CA LYS A 10 9.21 -0.75 4.65
C LYS A 10 8.14 -1.37 5.55
N ARG A 11 8.53 -2.38 6.32
CA ARG A 11 7.61 -3.13 7.20
C ARG A 11 7.03 -2.26 8.32
N ASP A 12 7.79 -1.28 8.78
CA ASP A 12 7.44 -0.47 9.95
C ASP A 12 6.63 0.78 9.57
N VAL A 13 6.22 0.89 8.30
CA VAL A 13 5.44 2.03 7.80
C VAL A 13 3.98 1.61 7.65
N PHE A 14 3.14 2.26 8.46
CA PHE A 14 1.70 2.09 8.47
C PHE A 14 1.00 3.39 8.10
N LEU A 15 -0.15 3.25 7.46
CA LEU A 15 -1.03 4.33 7.03
C LEU A 15 -2.32 4.27 7.84
N GLU A 16 -2.77 5.45 8.27
CA GLU A 16 -4.08 5.63 8.87
C GLU A 16 -5.18 5.69 7.82
N LYS A 17 -6.44 5.58 8.28
CA LYS A 17 -7.61 5.52 7.38
C LYS A 17 -7.73 6.76 6.50
N ASP A 18 -7.53 7.95 7.07
CA ASP A 18 -7.56 9.24 6.37
C ASP A 18 -6.48 9.33 5.27
N GLN A 19 -5.25 8.93 5.60
CA GLN A 19 -4.14 8.88 4.65
C GLN A 19 -4.41 7.88 3.52
N MET A 20 -4.94 6.70 3.86
CA MET A 20 -5.30 5.68 2.90
C MET A 20 -6.39 6.18 1.94
N MET A 21 -7.46 6.80 2.47
CA MET A 21 -8.54 7.35 1.65
C MET A 21 -8.04 8.46 0.72
N ASN A 22 -7.21 9.38 1.22
CA ASN A 22 -6.64 10.43 0.40
C ASN A 22 -5.77 9.86 -0.74
N LEU A 23 -4.94 8.85 -0.46
CA LEU A 23 -4.11 8.20 -1.47
C LEU A 23 -4.93 7.44 -2.52
N LEU A 24 -6.04 6.81 -2.14
CA LEU A 24 -6.94 6.12 -3.07
C LEU A 24 -7.61 7.07 -4.07
N MET A 25 -7.87 8.33 -3.69
CA MET A 25 -8.41 9.33 -4.62
C MET A 25 -7.50 9.61 -5.82
N PHE A 26 -6.18 9.40 -5.66
CA PHE A 26 -5.21 9.59 -6.74
C PHE A 26 -5.04 8.34 -7.63
N LEU A 27 -5.74 7.24 -7.35
CA LEU A 27 -5.60 5.98 -8.07
C LEU A 27 -6.74 5.86 -9.12
N PRO A 28 -6.47 6.12 -10.42
CA PRO A 28 -7.52 6.23 -11.44
C PRO A 28 -8.22 4.89 -11.75
N ILE A 29 -7.57 3.76 -11.43
CA ILE A 29 -8.10 2.40 -11.64
C ILE A 29 -8.89 1.88 -10.42
N TRP A 30 -9.13 2.72 -9.42
CA TRP A 30 -9.74 2.28 -8.17
C TRP A 30 -11.23 1.97 -8.36
N ASP A 31 -11.67 0.81 -7.89
CA ASP A 31 -13.02 0.29 -8.01
C ASP A 31 -13.99 0.81 -6.93
N GLY A 32 -13.55 1.78 -6.12
CA GLY A 32 -14.31 2.33 -5.01
C GLY A 32 -14.34 1.45 -3.75
N LYS A 33 -13.65 0.29 -3.75
CA LYS A 33 -13.59 -0.60 -2.60
C LYS A 33 -12.28 -0.44 -1.85
N MET A 34 -12.37 -0.10 -0.57
CA MET A 34 -11.20 0.02 0.28
C MET A 34 -10.73 -1.38 0.71
N PRO A 35 -9.43 -1.70 0.59
CA PRO A 35 -8.92 -3.00 1.01
C PRO A 35 -9.03 -3.18 2.53
N MET A 36 -9.08 -4.44 2.98
CA MET A 36 -9.05 -4.78 4.39
C MET A 36 -7.71 -4.35 5.03
N PRO A 37 -7.71 -3.75 6.24
CA PRO A 37 -6.47 -3.34 6.89
C PRO A 37 -5.58 -4.54 7.24
N CYS A 38 -4.25 -4.36 7.18
CA CYS A 38 -3.27 -5.35 7.65
C CYS A 38 -3.38 -5.61 9.16
N ILE A 39 -3.73 -4.58 9.93
CA ILE A 39 -3.89 -4.65 11.38
C ILE A 39 -5.32 -4.22 11.70
N LEU A 40 -6.05 -5.05 12.44
CA LEU A 40 -7.48 -4.80 12.77
C LEU A 40 -7.67 -4.16 14.15
N LYS A 41 -6.80 -4.49 15.10
CA LYS A 41 -6.87 -4.04 16.50
C LYS A 41 -5.47 -3.62 16.96
N PRO A 42 -5.34 -2.64 17.87
CA PRO A 42 -6.41 -1.84 18.47
C PRO A 42 -7.01 -0.78 17.52
N LYS A 43 -6.27 -0.40 16.47
CA LYS A 43 -6.68 0.57 15.44
C LYS A 43 -6.49 -0.07 14.06
N PRO A 44 -7.38 0.19 13.08
CA PRO A 44 -7.18 -0.29 11.72
C PRO A 44 -6.00 0.45 11.07
N LEU A 45 -5.01 -0.31 10.58
CA LEU A 45 -3.83 0.22 9.89
C LEU A 45 -3.56 -0.53 8.60
N TRP A 46 -3.12 0.20 7.58
CA TRP A 46 -2.73 -0.34 6.28
C TRP A 46 -1.21 -0.27 6.11
N SER A 47 -0.61 -1.27 5.46
CA SER A 47 0.81 -1.18 5.10
C SER A 47 0.98 -0.47 3.75
N GLY A 48 2.11 0.20 3.54
CA GLY A 48 2.42 0.77 2.23
C GLY A 48 2.47 -0.27 1.11
N LYS A 49 2.78 -1.54 1.44
CA LYS A 49 2.74 -2.65 0.48
C LYS A 49 1.33 -3.00 0.02
N GLN A 50 0.33 -2.88 0.89
CA GLN A 50 -1.08 -3.08 0.49
C GLN A 50 -1.50 -2.07 -0.56
N LEU A 51 -1.18 -0.78 -0.34
CA LEU A 51 -1.45 0.25 -1.35
C LEU A 51 -0.66 -0.03 -2.65
N PHE A 52 0.63 -0.36 -2.53
CA PHE A 52 1.46 -0.64 -3.71
C PHE A 52 0.92 -1.81 -4.54
N SER A 53 0.31 -2.80 -3.89
CA SER A 53 -0.32 -3.94 -4.58
C SER A 53 -1.54 -3.54 -5.41
N LEU A 54 -2.29 -2.50 -5.01
CA LEU A 54 -3.43 -1.98 -5.78
C LEU A 54 -2.99 -1.24 -7.06
N ILE A 55 -1.75 -0.75 -7.10
CA ILE A 55 -1.20 -0.05 -8.26
C ILE A 55 -0.76 -1.05 -9.34
N ILE A 56 -0.36 -2.26 -8.95
CA ILE A 56 0.11 -3.30 -9.88
C ILE A 56 -1.12 -3.95 -10.54
N PRO A 57 -1.27 -3.84 -11.88
CA PRO A 57 -2.41 -4.42 -12.56
C PRO A 57 -2.27 -5.94 -12.73
N GLY A 58 -3.38 -6.66 -12.64
CA GLY A 58 -3.48 -8.07 -12.99
C GLY A 58 -2.77 -9.02 -12.03
N ASN A 59 -2.45 -10.22 -12.52
CA ASN A 59 -1.81 -11.28 -11.75
C ASN A 59 -0.32 -11.37 -12.10
N VAL A 60 0.49 -10.57 -11.40
CA VAL A 60 1.94 -10.48 -11.64
C VAL A 60 2.70 -11.18 -10.52
N ASN A 61 3.50 -12.19 -10.88
CA ASN A 61 4.38 -12.91 -9.96
C ASN A 61 5.83 -12.60 -10.27
N VAL A 62 6.55 -12.01 -9.31
CA VAL A 62 7.97 -11.64 -9.45
C VAL A 62 8.70 -11.87 -8.13
N ILE A 63 9.89 -12.47 -8.20
CA ILE A 63 10.80 -12.65 -7.06
C ILE A 63 12.06 -11.82 -7.33
N ARG A 64 12.39 -10.91 -6.40
CA ARG A 64 13.61 -10.08 -6.45
C ARG A 64 14.15 -9.88 -5.04
N THR A 65 15.47 -9.79 -4.92
CA THR A 65 16.16 -9.43 -3.67
C THR A 65 16.40 -7.92 -3.64
N HIS A 66 16.31 -7.31 -2.46
CA HIS A 66 16.69 -5.91 -2.27
C HIS A 66 18.22 -5.85 -2.11
N TYR A 67 18.90 -5.01 -2.88
CA TYR A 67 20.32 -4.72 -2.67
C TYR A 67 20.42 -3.75 -1.47
N THR A 68 20.95 -4.21 -0.34
CA THR A 68 21.06 -3.43 0.91
C THR A 68 22.21 -2.46 0.89
#